data_AF-A0A504YZA4-F1
#
_entry.id   AF-A0A504YZA4-F1
#
_cell.length_a   1.000
_cell.length_b   1.000
_cell.length_c   1.000
_cell.angle_alpha   90.00
_cell.angle_beta   90.00
_cell.angle_gamma   90.00
#
_symmetry.space_group_name_H-M   'P 1'
#
loop_
_entity.id
_entity.type
_entity.pdbx_description
1 polymer ?
#
loop_
_entity_poly.entity_id
_entity_poly.type
_entity_poly.pdbx_seq_one_letter_code
_entity_poly.pdbx_strand_id
1 'polypeptide(L)'
;MLPDLKRLTLQAYHVTDAAFSYFSPRQRSSLESVRLTQCMDVTNQGLINLAFALPSLVVLSVNGCTNLTDDGLEVICENLKHLRALDLAWCAKVTDSGMESVASCLSLLQKLILDR
;
A
#
# COMPACT_ATOMS: atom_id res chain seq x y z
N MET A 1 16.49 7.38 -10.32
CA MET A 1 15.11 6.85 -10.19
C MET A 1 14.72 6.22 -11.53
N LEU A 2 14.31 4.96 -11.54
CA LEU A 2 13.96 4.19 -12.74
C LEU A 2 12.64 4.74 -13.33
N PRO A 3 12.66 5.47 -14.46
CA PRO A 3 11.52 6.28 -14.92
C PRO A 3 10.38 5.45 -15.51
N ASP A 4 10.69 4.27 -16.05
CA ASP A 4 9.71 3.39 -16.69
C ASP A 4 9.30 2.22 -15.80
N LEU A 5 9.66 2.28 -14.51
CA LEU A 5 9.35 1.22 -13.57
C LEU A 5 7.83 1.13 -13.38
N LYS A 6 7.27 -0.04 -13.69
CA LYS A 6 5.85 -0.34 -13.50
C LYS A 6 5.53 -1.12 -12.25
N ARG A 7 6.49 -1.91 -11.78
CA ARG A 7 6.34 -2.78 -10.61
C ARG A 7 7.54 -2.61 -9.70
N LEU A 8 7.28 -2.31 -8.45
CA LEU A 8 8.28 -2.28 -7.39
C LEU A 8 7.94 -3.38 -6.40
N THR A 9 8.93 -4.19 -6.05
CA THR A 9 8.81 -5.18 -4.98
C THR A 9 9.98 -4.96 -4.02
N LEU A 10 9.65 -4.74 -2.76
CA LEU A 10 10.60 -4.61 -1.66
C LEU A 10 10.29 -5.70 -0.66
N GLN A 11 11.30 -6.48 -0.32
CA GLN A 11 11.25 -7.48 0.73
C GLN A 11 12.45 -7.26 1.63
N ALA A 12 12.26 -6.55 2.75
CA ALA A 12 13.34 -6.21 3.65
C ALA A 12 12.83 -5.69 4.99
N TYR A 13 13.48 -6.12 6.07
CA TYR A 13 13.19 -5.68 7.44
C TYR A 13 13.62 -4.24 7.75
N HIS A 14 14.28 -3.54 6.82
CA HIS A 14 14.84 -2.20 7.05
C HIS A 14 14.31 -1.14 6.08
N VAL A 15 13.28 -1.45 5.28
CA VAL A 15 12.58 -0.43 4.51
C VAL A 15 11.71 0.35 5.48
N THR A 16 11.99 1.65 5.59
CA THR A 16 11.23 2.59 6.44
C THR A 16 10.39 3.52 5.58
N ASP A 17 9.54 4.33 6.23
CA ASP A 17 8.67 5.31 5.58
C ASP A 17 9.43 6.33 4.69
N ALA A 18 10.72 6.55 4.98
CA ALA A 18 11.59 7.42 4.19
C ALA A 18 11.81 6.89 2.77
N ALA A 19 11.69 5.59 2.52
CA ALA A 19 11.85 5.02 1.19
C ALA A 19 10.83 5.61 0.18
N PHE A 20 9.64 5.99 0.66
CA PHE A 20 8.56 6.47 -0.19
C PHE A 20 8.64 7.97 -0.50
N SER A 21 9.50 8.74 0.19
CA SER A 21 9.75 10.15 -0.16
C SER A 21 10.63 10.32 -1.40
N TYR A 22 11.25 9.24 -1.89
CA TYR A 22 12.12 9.28 -3.07
C TYR A 22 11.37 9.15 -4.40
N PHE A 23 10.07 8.88 -4.39
CA PHE A 23 9.28 8.84 -5.62
C PHE A 23 9.18 10.23 -6.24
N SER A 24 9.61 10.34 -7.50
CA SER A 24 9.48 11.57 -8.26
C SER A 24 8.12 11.65 -8.97
N PRO A 25 7.71 12.81 -9.51
CA PRO A 25 6.48 12.94 -10.29
C PRO A 25 6.38 11.97 -11.48
N ARG A 26 7.51 11.44 -12.00
CA ARG A 26 7.49 10.42 -13.07
C ARG A 26 6.89 9.10 -12.62
N GLN A 27 7.16 8.68 -11.38
CA GLN A 27 6.61 7.44 -10.85
C GLN A 27 5.10 7.50 -10.64
N ARG A 28 4.54 8.70 -10.45
CA ARG A 28 3.10 8.93 -10.28
C ARG A 28 2.25 8.27 -11.38
N SER A 29 2.76 8.27 -12.62
CA SER A 29 2.07 7.71 -13.79
C SER A 29 2.65 6.39 -14.29
N SER A 30 3.89 6.04 -13.93
CA SER A 30 4.53 4.81 -14.39
C SER A 30 4.27 3.61 -13.49
N LEU A 31 4.25 3.81 -12.16
CA LEU A 31 4.16 2.72 -11.18
C LEU A 31 2.71 2.26 -11.04
N GLU A 32 2.46 1.03 -11.46
CA GLU A 32 1.15 0.37 -11.42
C GLU A 32 1.02 -0.59 -10.23
N SER A 33 2.14 -1.15 -9.76
CA SER A 33 2.18 -2.16 -8.71
C SER A 33 3.30 -1.90 -7.70
N VAL A 34 2.95 -1.84 -6.43
CA VAL A 34 3.91 -1.84 -5.32
C VAL A 34 3.61 -3.02 -4.41
N ARG A 35 4.66 -3.76 -4.06
CA ARG A 35 4.60 -4.83 -3.06
C ARG A 35 5.67 -4.60 -2.00
N LEU A 36 5.23 -4.47 -0.77
CA LEU A 36 6.04 -4.37 0.44
C LEU A 36 5.79 -5.66 1.23
N THR A 37 6.79 -6.53 1.26
CA THR A 37 6.67 -7.85 1.88
C THR A 37 7.57 -7.89 3.11
N GLN A 38 6.99 -8.13 4.28
CA GLN A 38 7.70 -8.21 5.57
C GLN A 38 8.47 -6.92 5.91
N CYS A 39 7.97 -5.76 5.45
CA CYS A 39 8.56 -4.46 5.75
C CYS A 39 8.02 -3.93 7.10
N MET A 40 8.52 -4.48 8.21
CA MET A 40 7.99 -4.20 9.55
C MET A 40 8.16 -2.74 9.99
N ASP A 41 9.18 -2.05 9.49
CA ASP A 41 9.44 -0.64 9.81
C ASP A 41 8.58 0.35 9.01
N VAL A 42 7.70 -0.14 8.13
CA VAL A 42 6.71 0.68 7.43
C VAL A 42 5.49 0.90 8.33
N THR A 43 5.12 2.16 8.52
CA THR A 43 3.98 2.60 9.33
C THR A 43 2.89 3.24 8.46
N ASN A 44 1.80 3.68 9.08
CA ASN A 44 0.76 4.45 8.39
C ASN A 44 1.34 5.72 7.73
N GLN A 45 2.41 6.31 8.26
CA GLN A 45 3.07 7.45 7.63
C GLN A 45 3.71 7.07 6.29
N GLY A 46 4.26 5.85 6.18
CA GLY A 46 4.75 5.31 4.92
C GLY A 46 3.63 5.13 3.89
N LEU A 47 2.46 4.66 4.32
CA LEU A 47 1.28 4.58 3.46
C LEU A 47 0.81 5.96 2.97
N ILE A 48 0.81 6.98 3.83
CA ILE A 48 0.54 8.37 3.44
C ILE A 48 1.50 8.78 2.33
N ASN A 49 2.80 8.68 2.57
CA ASN A 49 3.81 9.09 1.60
C ASN A 49 3.64 8.35 0.25
N LEU A 50 3.41 7.04 0.31
CA LEU A 50 3.20 6.20 -0.87
C LEU A 50 1.92 6.57 -1.62
N ALA A 51 0.80 6.75 -0.92
CA ALA A 51 -0.50 7.02 -1.54
C ALA A 51 -0.57 8.39 -2.19
N PHE A 52 0.04 9.41 -1.55
CA PHE A 52 0.18 10.74 -2.14
C PHE A 52 1.09 10.75 -3.37
N ALA A 53 2.17 9.97 -3.34
CA ALA A 53 3.10 9.88 -4.47
C ALA A 53 2.51 9.10 -5.66
N LEU A 54 1.74 8.04 -5.39
CA LEU A 54 1.32 7.03 -6.37
C LEU A 54 -0.21 6.79 -6.38
N PRO A 55 -1.04 7.82 -6.63
CA PRO A 55 -2.51 7.71 -6.57
C PRO A 55 -3.12 6.81 -7.66
N SER A 56 -2.36 6.53 -8.73
CA SER A 56 -2.79 5.68 -9.85
C SER A 56 -2.45 4.21 -9.66
N LEU A 57 -2.04 3.79 -8.45
CA LEU A 57 -1.74 2.39 -8.16
C LEU A 57 -2.94 1.48 -8.44
N VAL A 58 -2.63 0.33 -9.04
CA VAL A 58 -3.59 -0.73 -9.37
C VAL A 58 -3.41 -1.91 -8.42
N VAL A 59 -2.18 -2.18 -7.97
CA VAL A 59 -1.85 -3.28 -7.06
C VAL A 59 -1.02 -2.75 -5.89
N LEU A 60 -1.50 -3.00 -4.67
CA LEU A 60 -0.76 -2.74 -3.45
C LEU A 60 -0.74 -4.03 -2.61
N SER A 61 0.45 -4.48 -2.25
CA SER A 61 0.64 -5.49 -1.21
C SER A 61 1.45 -4.88 -0.10
N VAL A 62 0.96 -5.01 1.13
CA VAL A 62 1.66 -4.65 2.36
C VAL A 62 1.74 -5.86 3.30
N ASN A 63 1.85 -7.04 2.69
CA ASN A 63 1.91 -8.31 3.37
C ASN A 63 3.00 -8.31 4.47
N GLY A 64 2.64 -8.65 5.69
CA GLY A 64 3.56 -8.69 6.82
C GLY A 64 4.06 -7.33 7.31
N CYS A 65 3.47 -6.22 6.86
CA CYS A 65 3.69 -4.90 7.46
C CYS A 65 2.86 -4.79 8.75
N THR A 66 3.39 -5.29 9.85
CA THR A 66 2.69 -5.47 11.14
C THR A 66 2.42 -4.17 11.90
N ASN A 67 3.01 -3.05 11.48
CA ASN A 67 2.81 -1.73 12.09
C ASN A 67 1.72 -0.89 11.42
N LEU A 68 1.04 -1.44 10.40
CA LEU A 68 -0.11 -0.81 9.77
C LEU A 68 -1.39 -1.08 10.57
N THR A 69 -2.22 -0.05 10.73
CA THR A 69 -3.52 -0.13 11.42
C THR A 69 -4.65 0.26 10.47
N ASP A 70 -5.88 0.26 10.98
CA ASP A 70 -7.07 0.70 10.24
C ASP A 70 -6.94 2.15 9.72
N ASP A 71 -6.29 3.06 10.44
CA ASP A 71 -5.99 4.43 9.97
C ASP A 71 -5.17 4.42 8.66
N GLY A 72 -4.26 3.46 8.51
CA GLY A 72 -3.50 3.28 7.27
C GLY A 72 -4.39 2.85 6.11
N LEU A 73 -5.45 2.08 6.39
CA LEU A 73 -6.43 1.69 5.39
C LEU A 73 -7.35 2.86 4.99
N GLU A 74 -7.66 3.77 5.91
CA GLU A 74 -8.38 5.01 5.58
C GLU A 74 -7.61 5.85 4.54
N VAL A 75 -6.29 5.96 4.70
CA VAL A 75 -5.43 6.64 3.73
C VAL A 75 -5.48 5.98 2.36
N ILE A 76 -5.44 4.64 2.31
CA ILE A 76 -5.59 3.87 1.07
C ILE A 76 -6.97 4.15 0.46
N CYS A 77 -8.02 4.09 1.27
CA CYS A 77 -9.39 4.37 0.87
C CYS A 77 -9.51 5.74 0.22
N GLU A 78 -8.95 6.79 0.83
CA GLU A 78 -9.08 8.16 0.36
C GLU A 78 -8.32 8.43 -0.94
N ASN A 79 -7.14 7.81 -1.12
CA ASN A 79 -6.18 8.24 -2.14
C ASN A 79 -6.00 7.23 -3.29
N LEU A 80 -6.22 5.93 -3.07
CA LEU A 80 -5.93 4.87 -4.05
C LEU A 80 -7.20 4.35 -4.74
N LYS A 81 -7.98 5.26 -5.34
CA LYS A 81 -9.31 4.95 -5.93
C LYS A 81 -9.27 4.02 -7.15
N HIS A 82 -8.08 3.79 -7.73
CA HIS A 82 -7.89 2.90 -8.88
C HIS A 82 -7.43 1.48 -8.49
N LEU A 83 -7.31 1.20 -7.19
CA LEU A 83 -6.79 -0.07 -6.71
C LEU A 83 -7.72 -1.22 -7.11
N ARG A 84 -7.14 -2.27 -7.71
CA ARG A 84 -7.82 -3.51 -8.11
C ARG A 84 -7.39 -4.72 -7.30
N ALA A 85 -6.19 -4.69 -6.74
CA ALA A 85 -5.71 -5.74 -5.85
C ALA A 85 -5.05 -5.16 -4.61
N LEU A 86 -5.52 -5.62 -3.44
CA LEU A 86 -4.99 -5.28 -2.13
C LEU A 86 -4.64 -6.57 -1.38
N ASP A 87 -3.45 -6.61 -0.81
CA ASP A 87 -2.96 -7.75 -0.02
C ASP A 87 -2.50 -7.26 1.35
N LEU A 88 -3.23 -7.70 2.37
CA LEU A 88 -3.08 -7.34 3.79
C LEU A 88 -2.78 -8.58 4.65
N ALA A 89 -2.35 -9.68 4.03
CA ALA A 89 -2.00 -10.88 4.78
C ALA A 89 -0.89 -10.59 5.80
N TRP A 90 -1.01 -11.16 7.01
CA TRP A 90 -0.10 -10.96 8.13
C TRP A 90 0.00 -9.50 8.64
N CYS A 91 -0.98 -8.64 8.35
CA CYS A 91 -1.11 -7.31 8.98
C CYS A 91 -1.83 -7.40 10.34
N ALA A 92 -1.09 -7.73 11.40
CA ALA A 92 -1.64 -8.10 12.71
C ALA A 92 -2.47 -7.01 13.44
N LYS A 93 -2.33 -5.72 13.09
CA LYS A 93 -3.05 -4.60 13.73
C LYS A 93 -4.21 -4.07 12.89
N VAL A 94 -4.48 -4.68 11.74
CA VAL A 94 -5.65 -4.39 10.92
C VAL A 94 -6.83 -5.23 11.42
N THR A 95 -7.97 -4.58 11.64
CA THR A 95 -9.15 -5.21 12.23
C THR A 95 -10.29 -5.34 11.22
N ASP A 96 -11.38 -5.96 11.65
CA ASP A 96 -12.60 -6.08 10.84
C ASP A 96 -13.20 -4.70 10.49
N SER A 97 -13.02 -3.68 11.34
CA SER A 97 -13.43 -2.31 11.04
C SER A 97 -12.68 -1.74 9.83
N GLY A 98 -11.36 -1.95 9.77
CA GLY A 98 -10.57 -1.58 8.61
C GLY A 98 -10.99 -2.33 7.34
N MET A 99 -11.42 -3.58 7.46
CA MET A 99 -11.95 -4.36 6.33
C MET A 99 -13.29 -3.81 5.82
N GLU A 100 -14.17 -3.40 6.72
CA GLU A 100 -15.44 -2.75 6.37
C GLU A 100 -15.18 -1.42 5.63
N SER A 101 -14.22 -0.63 6.09
CA SER A 101 -13.78 0.59 5.39
C SER A 101 -13.29 0.27 3.97
N VAL A 102 -12.39 -0.71 3.82
CA VAL A 102 -11.90 -1.14 2.49
C VAL A 102 -13.04 -1.59 1.57
N ALA A 103 -13.97 -2.41 2.08
CA ALA A 103 -15.09 -2.94 1.32
C ALA A 103 -16.08 -1.85 0.88
N SER A 104 -16.27 -0.80 1.69
CA SER A 104 -17.16 0.31 1.37
C SER A 104 -16.53 1.36 0.45
N CYS A 105 -15.21 1.57 0.54
CA CYS A 105 -14.54 2.68 -0.13
C CYS A 105 -13.87 2.32 -1.48
N LEU A 106 -13.40 1.07 -1.65
CA LEU A 106 -12.64 0.62 -2.83
C LEU A 106 -13.54 -0.12 -3.82
N SER A 107 -14.45 0.61 -4.47
CA SER A 107 -15.45 0.04 -5.38
C SER A 107 -14.89 -0.68 -6.63
N LEU A 108 -13.63 -0.44 -6.98
CA LEU A 108 -12.94 -1.09 -8.11
C LEU A 108 -12.11 -2.30 -7.70
N LEU A 109 -12.08 -2.65 -6.41
CA LEU A 109 -11.29 -3.75 -5.89
C LEU A 109 -11.81 -5.09 -6.43
N GLN A 110 -10.93 -5.87 -7.03
CA GLN A 110 -11.23 -7.18 -7.64
C GLN A 110 -10.59 -8.33 -6.87
N LYS A 111 -9.55 -8.05 -6.07
CA LYS A 111 -8.83 -9.03 -5.29
C LYS A 111 -8.45 -8.43 -3.94
N LEU A 112 -8.91 -9.07 -2.87
CA LEU A 112 -8.48 -8.80 -1.50
C LEU A 112 -7.85 -10.09 -0.95
N ILE A 113 -6.60 -10.02 -0.49
CA ILE A 113 -5.93 -11.15 0.18
C ILE A 113 -5.84 -10.83 1.67
N LEU A 114 -6.35 -11.77 2.47
CA LEU A 114 -6.27 -11.79 3.92
C LEU A 114 -5.72 -13.16 4.32
N ASP A 115 -4.77 -13.18 5.25
CA ASP A 115 -4.21 -14.37 5.86
C ASP A 115 -3.85 -13.97 7.30
N ARG A 116 -4.39 -14.68 8.29
CA ARG A 116 -4.26 -14.35 9.72
C ARG A 116 -3.42 -15.38 10.44
#